data_AF-A0A6G1ZEH8-F1
#
_entry.id   AF-A0A6G1ZEH8-F1
#
_cell.length_a   1.000
_cell.length_b   1.000
_cell.length_c   1.000
_cell.angle_alpha   90.00
_cell.angle_beta   90.00
_cell.angle_gamma   90.00
#
_symmetry.space_group_name_H-M   'P 1'
#
loop_
_entity.id
_entity.type
_entity.pdbx_description
1 polymer ?
#
loop_
_entity_poly.entity_id
_entity_poly.type
_entity_poly.pdbx_seq_one_letter_code
_entity_poly.pdbx_strand_id
1 'polypeptide(L)'
;MKHQIILLGKDITSVYHGIKEFGPDHVHLLCTNETKEVAAPLFPLLPDGIRRTLYRTEPYDGEHVRNVCRKIHQTYPSAEFAYNLSEGTKVMAFAAFTIAKEYSVPAFYLSQLGELIRLDSFEKYPMQSQLDNKEILGLSGNILTEYQDAKHLSDTDVQASGLIKQFIEQYPKEHTMIQKFFNIFCNRELSRLPASRVFKNGLRFKQRQGTFLVAQQNRVLLRLTTPNACMLFFKGRWWETLVAHTVRSWSQKRPNSPEVWQSVLFQTEGNNPRTKNEVDVLLNNQQKLIFIECKSGQVTQNDIYKIDAVRETYGGDISLAVLASYYPVEDNLREKCKDLQINLFAPSYIEERINHLNMLPAWLEKLSNSLQL
;
A
#
# COMPACT_ATOMS: atom_id res chain seq x y z
N MET A 1 19.00 -25.90 -16.97
CA MET A 1 18.75 -25.07 -15.78
C MET A 1 18.94 -23.63 -16.16
N LYS A 2 18.04 -22.76 -15.71
CA LYS A 2 18.11 -21.32 -15.92
C LYS A 2 18.87 -20.66 -14.79
N HIS A 3 19.86 -19.87 -15.12
CA HIS A 3 20.71 -19.16 -14.19
C HIS A 3 20.55 -17.66 -14.44
N GLN A 4 20.51 -16.87 -13.37
CA GLN A 4 20.45 -15.42 -13.48
C GLN A 4 21.62 -14.80 -12.72
N ILE A 5 22.41 -13.98 -13.42
CA ILE A 5 23.49 -13.20 -12.80
C ILE A 5 22.94 -11.80 -12.52
N ILE A 6 23.01 -11.36 -11.27
CA ILE A 6 22.33 -10.16 -10.80
C ILE A 6 23.32 -9.31 -10.01
N LEU A 7 23.38 -8.02 -10.33
CA LEU A 7 24.12 -7.06 -9.53
C LEU A 7 23.26 -6.61 -8.35
N LEU A 8 23.85 -6.49 -7.15
CA LEU A 8 23.15 -5.94 -5.98
C LEU A 8 23.45 -4.45 -5.82
N GLY A 9 22.38 -3.67 -5.66
CA GLY A 9 22.37 -2.25 -5.35
C GLY A 9 21.55 -1.97 -4.11
N LYS A 10 20.97 -0.77 -4.02
CA LYS A 10 20.15 -0.37 -2.87
C LYS A 10 18.69 -0.77 -3.04
N ASP A 11 18.18 -0.81 -4.27
CA ASP A 11 16.79 -1.19 -4.52
C ASP A 11 16.71 -2.71 -4.72
N ILE A 12 16.22 -3.41 -3.69
CA ILE A 12 16.04 -4.85 -3.74
C ILE A 12 14.76 -5.26 -4.48
N THR A 13 13.87 -4.31 -4.76
CA THR A 13 12.61 -4.54 -5.47
C THR A 13 12.88 -4.92 -6.91
N SER A 14 13.75 -4.18 -7.60
CA SER A 14 14.17 -4.47 -8.98
C SER A 14 14.93 -5.81 -9.08
N VAL A 15 15.68 -6.18 -8.03
CA VAL A 15 16.35 -7.50 -7.93
C VAL A 15 15.32 -8.61 -7.85
N TYR A 16 14.39 -8.54 -6.88
CA TYR A 16 13.37 -9.57 -6.67
C TYR A 16 12.43 -9.70 -7.87
N HIS A 17 11.96 -8.58 -8.41
CA HIS A 17 11.05 -8.58 -9.55
C HIS A 17 11.71 -9.16 -10.79
N GLY A 18 13.01 -8.88 -11.01
CA GLY A 18 13.76 -9.50 -12.10
C GLY A 18 13.96 -11.01 -11.94
N ILE A 19 14.06 -11.51 -10.70
CA ILE A 19 14.06 -12.96 -10.42
C ILE A 19 12.67 -13.55 -10.75
N LYS A 20 11.60 -12.88 -10.29
CA LYS A 20 10.22 -13.32 -10.52
C LYS A 20 9.85 -13.34 -12.01
N GLU A 21 10.27 -12.33 -12.76
CA GLU A 21 10.03 -12.21 -14.21
C GLU A 21 10.75 -13.31 -15.00
N PHE A 22 12.00 -13.60 -14.65
CA PHE A 22 12.82 -14.55 -15.39
C PHE A 22 12.59 -16.02 -14.98
N GLY A 23 12.25 -16.27 -13.72
CA GLY A 23 12.05 -17.60 -13.15
C GLY A 23 13.30 -18.50 -13.21
N PRO A 24 14.45 -18.10 -12.62
CA PRO A 24 15.67 -18.92 -12.61
C PRO A 24 15.60 -20.08 -11.63
N ASP A 25 16.36 -21.14 -11.92
CA ASP A 25 16.64 -22.24 -10.98
C ASP A 25 17.80 -21.88 -10.03
N HIS A 26 18.68 -20.95 -10.44
CA HIS A 26 19.84 -20.51 -9.67
C HIS A 26 20.09 -19.00 -9.86
N VAL A 27 20.10 -18.25 -8.76
CA VAL A 27 20.50 -16.84 -8.73
C VAL A 27 21.96 -16.67 -8.26
N HIS A 28 22.74 -15.92 -9.05
CA HIS A 28 24.10 -15.51 -8.73
C HIS A 28 24.11 -14.02 -8.40
N LEU A 29 24.21 -13.69 -7.11
CA LEU A 29 24.15 -12.32 -6.62
C LEU A 29 25.56 -11.74 -6.49
N LEU A 30 25.90 -10.74 -7.28
CA LEU A 30 27.17 -10.02 -7.22
C LEU A 30 26.99 -8.81 -6.30
N CYS A 31 27.69 -8.83 -5.16
CA CYS A 31 27.57 -7.82 -4.12
C CYS A 31 28.89 -7.13 -3.83
N THR A 32 28.79 -5.98 -3.17
CA THR A 32 29.90 -5.25 -2.56
C THR A 32 29.90 -5.49 -1.05
N ASN A 33 30.86 -4.93 -0.33
CA ASN A 33 30.83 -5.00 1.14
C ASN A 33 29.61 -4.26 1.72
N GLU A 34 29.17 -3.20 1.03
CA GLU A 34 28.05 -2.35 1.39
C GLU A 34 26.70 -2.98 1.06
N THR A 35 26.62 -3.79 0.00
CA THR A 35 25.36 -4.37 -0.49
C THR A 35 25.13 -5.83 -0.12
N LYS A 36 26.09 -6.48 0.57
CA LYS A 36 25.99 -7.91 0.93
C LYS A 36 24.76 -8.27 1.78
N GLU A 37 24.37 -7.40 2.72
CA GLU A 37 23.24 -7.65 3.63
C GLU A 37 21.90 -7.16 3.05
N VAL A 38 21.93 -6.34 1.98
CA VAL A 38 20.73 -5.73 1.38
C VAL A 38 19.78 -6.79 0.80
N ALA A 39 20.31 -7.94 0.40
CA ALA A 39 19.52 -9.05 -0.13
C ALA A 39 18.76 -9.87 0.94
N ALA A 40 19.02 -9.64 2.23
CA ALA A 40 18.43 -10.44 3.30
C ALA A 40 16.89 -10.50 3.28
N PRO A 41 16.15 -9.38 3.07
CA PRO A 41 14.68 -9.40 3.02
C PRO A 41 14.11 -10.17 1.82
N LEU A 42 14.88 -10.32 0.74
CA LEU A 42 14.45 -11.01 -0.48
C LEU A 42 14.40 -12.54 -0.28
N PHE A 43 15.27 -13.08 0.58
CA PHE A 43 15.49 -14.53 0.68
C PHE A 43 14.28 -15.34 1.17
N PRO A 44 13.50 -14.90 2.18
CA PRO A 44 12.28 -15.61 2.59
C PRO A 44 11.16 -15.56 1.54
N LEU A 45 11.25 -14.65 0.56
CA LEU A 45 10.25 -14.48 -0.49
C LEU A 45 10.55 -15.32 -1.75
N LEU A 46 11.73 -15.92 -1.83
CA LEU A 46 12.09 -16.79 -2.95
C LEU A 46 11.44 -18.17 -2.79
N PRO A 47 10.99 -18.81 -3.89
CA PRO A 47 10.59 -20.22 -3.86
C PRO A 47 11.72 -21.14 -3.37
N ASP A 48 11.38 -22.16 -2.56
CA ASP A 48 12.33 -23.09 -1.93
C ASP A 48 13.29 -23.79 -2.91
N GLY A 49 12.89 -23.94 -4.17
CA GLY A 49 13.68 -24.60 -5.21
C GLY A 49 14.81 -23.76 -5.81
N ILE A 50 14.83 -22.44 -5.60
CA ILE A 50 15.82 -21.56 -6.20
C ILE A 50 17.14 -21.62 -5.43
N ARG A 51 18.20 -22.09 -6.10
CA ARG A 51 19.56 -22.04 -5.54
C ARG A 51 20.08 -20.61 -5.53
N ARG A 52 20.88 -20.27 -4.53
CA ARG A 52 21.48 -18.93 -4.42
C ARG A 52 22.97 -19.01 -4.12
N THR A 53 23.76 -18.14 -4.75
CA THR A 53 25.17 -17.99 -4.45
C THR A 53 25.53 -16.51 -4.48
N LEU A 54 26.20 -16.03 -3.42
CA LEU A 54 26.69 -14.67 -3.32
C LEU A 54 28.16 -14.62 -3.75
N TYR A 55 28.51 -13.62 -4.54
CA TYR A 55 29.86 -13.35 -5.01
C TYR A 55 30.24 -11.94 -4.63
N ARG A 56 31.33 -11.79 -3.88
CA ARG A 56 31.91 -10.48 -3.60
C ARG A 56 32.59 -9.93 -4.85
N THR A 57 32.33 -8.67 -5.14
CA THR A 57 32.91 -7.90 -6.24
C THR A 57 33.37 -6.54 -5.74
N GLU A 58 34.31 -5.92 -6.45
CA GLU A 58 34.80 -4.58 -6.14
C GLU A 58 34.09 -3.57 -7.06
N PRO A 59 33.37 -2.56 -6.51
CA PRO A 59 32.38 -1.77 -7.27
C PRO A 59 32.96 -0.93 -8.41
N TYR A 60 34.25 -0.61 -8.36
CA TYR A 60 34.93 0.21 -9.36
C TYR A 60 36.06 -0.53 -10.08
N ASP A 61 36.21 -1.83 -9.83
CA ASP A 61 37.13 -2.70 -10.55
C ASP A 61 36.35 -3.57 -11.54
N GLY A 62 36.20 -3.05 -12.76
CA GLY A 62 35.48 -3.77 -13.81
C GLY A 62 36.14 -5.10 -14.21
N GLU A 63 37.46 -5.25 -14.06
CA GLU A 63 38.13 -6.51 -14.40
C GLU A 63 37.83 -7.59 -13.36
N HIS A 64 37.78 -7.22 -12.07
CA HIS A 64 37.33 -8.15 -11.04
C HIS A 64 35.90 -8.63 -11.29
N VAL A 65 34.97 -7.72 -11.64
CA VAL A 65 33.58 -8.07 -12.00
C VAL A 65 33.53 -9.02 -13.20
N ARG A 66 34.31 -8.73 -14.26
CA ARG A 66 34.41 -9.58 -15.46
C ARG A 66 34.89 -11.00 -15.10
N ASN A 67 35.93 -11.10 -14.28
CA ASN A 67 36.50 -12.39 -13.87
C ASN A 67 35.53 -13.23 -13.04
N VAL A 68 34.77 -12.60 -12.13
CA VAL A 68 33.71 -13.28 -11.38
C VAL A 68 32.63 -13.81 -12.32
N CYS A 69 32.14 -12.97 -13.24
CA CYS A 69 31.14 -13.39 -14.23
C CYS A 69 31.62 -14.56 -15.10
N ARG A 70 32.84 -14.49 -15.63
CA ARG A 70 33.43 -15.54 -16.47
C ARG A 70 33.57 -16.86 -15.71
N LYS A 71 33.98 -16.80 -14.44
CA LYS A 71 34.07 -17.97 -13.56
C LYS A 71 32.71 -18.65 -13.35
N ILE A 72 31.62 -17.87 -13.24
CA ILE A 72 30.26 -18.42 -13.12
C ILE A 72 29.89 -19.21 -14.38
N HIS A 73 30.08 -18.64 -15.57
CA HIS A 73 29.84 -19.35 -16.84
C HIS A 73 30.67 -20.63 -16.97
N GLN A 74 31.96 -20.57 -16.64
CA GLN A 74 32.85 -21.72 -16.66
C GLN A 74 32.42 -22.83 -15.68
N THR A 75 31.81 -22.46 -14.56
CA THR A 75 31.31 -23.42 -13.56
C THR A 75 30.04 -24.11 -14.04
N TYR A 76 29.22 -23.44 -14.85
CA TYR A 76 27.94 -23.97 -15.35
C TYR A 76 27.84 -23.85 -16.89
N PRO A 77 28.69 -24.57 -17.65
CA PRO A 77 28.84 -24.37 -19.10
C PRO A 77 27.60 -24.77 -19.93
N SER A 78 26.68 -25.55 -19.35
CA SER A 78 25.45 -26.01 -20.01
C SER A 78 24.18 -25.31 -19.50
N ALA A 79 24.33 -24.28 -18.67
CA ALA A 79 23.21 -23.48 -18.19
C ALA A 79 22.76 -22.43 -19.19
N GLU A 80 21.47 -22.09 -19.16
CA GLU A 80 20.92 -20.93 -19.84
C GLU A 80 21.06 -19.72 -18.91
N PHE A 81 21.65 -18.62 -19.38
CA PHE A 81 21.90 -17.45 -18.55
C PHE A 81 21.10 -16.23 -18.99
N ALA A 82 20.77 -15.37 -18.02
CA ALA A 82 20.42 -13.99 -18.26
C ALA A 82 21.06 -13.08 -17.20
N TYR A 83 21.29 -11.82 -17.56
CA TYR A 83 21.81 -10.79 -16.65
C TYR A 83 20.74 -9.77 -16.28
N ASN A 84 20.49 -9.60 -14.99
CA ASN A 84 19.74 -8.46 -14.46
C ASN A 84 20.74 -7.40 -14.01
N LEU A 85 20.85 -6.31 -14.78
CA LEU A 85 21.78 -5.20 -14.57
C LEU A 85 21.05 -3.93 -14.11
N SER A 86 19.88 -4.08 -13.49
CA SER A 86 19.08 -2.95 -12.97
C SER A 86 19.80 -2.19 -11.86
N GLU A 87 20.61 -2.91 -11.08
CA GLU A 87 21.30 -2.42 -9.91
C GLU A 87 22.84 -2.49 -10.05
N GLY A 88 23.54 -2.12 -8.97
CA GLY A 88 24.99 -2.04 -8.93
C GLY A 88 25.52 -0.72 -9.48
N THR A 89 26.83 -0.51 -9.41
CA THR A 89 27.42 0.69 -10.01
C THR A 89 27.39 0.59 -11.53
N LYS A 90 27.44 1.74 -12.22
CA LYS A 90 27.58 1.76 -13.69
C LYS A 90 28.80 0.97 -14.17
N VAL A 91 29.90 1.00 -13.41
CA VAL A 91 31.13 0.26 -13.74
C VAL A 91 30.87 -1.25 -13.67
N MET A 92 30.19 -1.74 -12.62
CA MET A 92 29.79 -3.14 -12.51
C MET A 92 28.85 -3.54 -13.66
N ALA A 93 27.84 -2.72 -13.96
CA ALA A 93 26.87 -2.98 -15.03
C ALA A 93 27.56 -3.08 -16.40
N PHE A 94 28.42 -2.12 -16.74
CA PHE A 94 29.17 -2.17 -18.01
C PHE A 94 30.10 -3.39 -18.07
N ALA A 95 30.83 -3.69 -16.99
CA ALA A 95 31.70 -4.86 -16.94
C ALA A 95 30.91 -6.17 -17.13
N ALA A 96 29.83 -6.37 -16.38
CA ALA A 96 28.98 -7.55 -16.50
C ALA A 96 28.34 -7.66 -17.89
N PHE A 97 27.90 -6.54 -18.48
CA PHE A 97 27.34 -6.50 -19.82
C PHE A 97 28.35 -6.95 -20.90
N THR A 98 29.62 -6.58 -20.77
CA THR A 98 30.65 -7.07 -21.71
C THR A 98 30.78 -8.59 -21.69
N ILE A 99 30.63 -9.22 -20.52
CA ILE A 99 30.63 -10.70 -20.41
C ILE A 99 29.34 -11.30 -20.95
N ALA A 100 28.19 -10.67 -20.69
CA ALA A 100 26.93 -11.11 -21.29
C ALA A 100 27.03 -11.15 -22.84
N LYS A 101 27.67 -10.13 -23.43
CA LYS A 101 27.99 -10.09 -24.87
C LYS A 101 29.01 -11.14 -25.30
N GLU A 102 30.09 -11.33 -24.54
CA GLU A 102 31.11 -12.37 -24.79
C GLU A 102 30.46 -13.76 -24.92
N TYR A 103 29.49 -14.07 -24.05
CA TYR A 103 28.77 -15.34 -24.03
C TYR A 103 27.48 -15.34 -24.87
N SER A 104 27.14 -14.24 -25.54
CA SER A 104 25.91 -14.09 -26.34
C SER A 104 24.62 -14.40 -25.56
N VAL A 105 24.55 -13.96 -24.30
CA VAL A 105 23.38 -14.18 -23.42
C VAL A 105 22.61 -12.88 -23.16
N PRO A 106 21.29 -12.96 -22.92
CA PRO A 106 20.48 -11.78 -22.65
C PRO A 106 20.94 -10.98 -21.43
N ALA A 107 20.90 -9.66 -21.54
CA ALA A 107 21.07 -8.74 -20.43
C ALA A 107 19.98 -7.67 -20.48
N PHE A 108 19.41 -7.35 -19.33
CA PHE A 108 18.30 -6.42 -19.24
C PHE A 108 18.38 -5.50 -18.01
N TYR A 109 17.60 -4.44 -18.08
CA TYR A 109 17.39 -3.44 -17.03
C TYR A 109 15.88 -3.31 -16.78
N LEU A 110 15.47 -3.24 -15.51
CA LEU A 110 14.08 -2.97 -15.13
C LEU A 110 13.91 -1.49 -14.84
N SER A 111 12.99 -0.85 -15.55
CA SER A 111 12.63 0.53 -15.29
C SER A 111 11.68 0.63 -14.10
N GLN A 112 11.67 1.78 -13.44
CA GLN A 112 10.69 2.12 -12.40
C GLN A 112 9.25 2.16 -12.93
N LEU A 113 9.07 2.15 -14.25
CA LEU A 113 7.79 2.14 -14.96
C LEU A 113 7.31 0.71 -15.27
N GLY A 114 7.95 -0.33 -14.71
CA GLY A 114 7.54 -1.72 -14.90
C GLY A 114 7.83 -2.24 -16.31
N GLU A 115 8.88 -1.72 -16.95
CA GLU A 115 9.34 -2.16 -18.25
C GLU A 115 10.64 -2.95 -18.10
N LEU A 116 10.76 -4.07 -18.81
CA LEU A 116 12.02 -4.73 -19.06
C LEU A 116 12.64 -4.13 -20.33
N ILE A 117 13.84 -3.58 -20.20
CA ILE A 117 14.62 -3.00 -21.29
C ILE A 117 15.76 -3.95 -21.64
N ARG A 118 15.77 -4.48 -22.86
CA ARG A 118 16.89 -5.26 -23.37
C ARG A 118 18.10 -4.36 -23.60
N LEU A 119 19.26 -4.67 -23.02
CA LEU A 119 20.43 -3.80 -23.10
C LEU A 119 21.20 -3.89 -24.42
N ASP A 120 20.89 -4.88 -25.26
CA ASP A 120 21.48 -5.02 -26.58
C ASP A 120 20.73 -4.30 -27.69
N SER A 121 19.40 -4.29 -27.64
CA SER A 121 18.54 -3.64 -28.64
C SER A 121 17.86 -2.36 -28.15
N PHE A 122 17.82 -2.14 -26.84
CA PHE A 122 17.02 -1.10 -26.16
C PHE A 122 15.50 -1.23 -26.39
N GLU A 123 15.05 -2.39 -26.87
CA GLU A 123 13.64 -2.72 -26.95
C GLU A 123 13.06 -2.84 -25.54
N LYS A 124 11.84 -2.30 -25.40
CA LYS A 124 11.09 -2.26 -24.15
C LYS A 124 9.94 -3.26 -24.21
N TYR A 125 9.79 -4.02 -23.14
CA TYR A 125 8.70 -4.97 -22.97
C TYR A 125 8.00 -4.69 -21.65
N PRO A 126 6.65 -4.69 -21.61
CA PRO A 126 5.95 -4.67 -20.34
C PRO A 126 6.27 -5.95 -19.57
N MET A 127 6.58 -5.82 -18.28
CA MET A 127 6.78 -6.97 -17.42
C MET A 127 5.50 -7.80 -17.31
N GLN A 128 5.64 -9.12 -17.29
CA GLN A 128 4.51 -10.06 -17.19
C GLN A 128 4.20 -10.41 -15.74
N SER A 129 5.22 -10.48 -14.89
CA SER A 129 5.09 -10.70 -13.46
C SER A 129 4.76 -9.41 -12.72
N GLN A 130 4.15 -9.54 -11.54
CA GLN A 130 3.76 -8.42 -10.69
C GLN A 130 4.16 -8.72 -9.25
N LEU A 131 4.41 -7.66 -8.49
CA LEU A 131 4.62 -7.77 -7.05
C LEU A 131 3.31 -7.55 -6.30
N ASP A 132 2.96 -8.48 -5.44
CA ASP A 132 1.83 -8.35 -4.53
C ASP A 132 2.20 -7.49 -3.30
N ASN A 133 1.20 -7.12 -2.49
CA ASN A 133 1.43 -6.28 -1.31
C ASN A 133 2.38 -6.93 -0.30
N LYS A 134 2.33 -8.25 -0.11
CA LYS A 134 3.19 -8.95 0.84
C LYS A 134 4.63 -8.96 0.36
N GLU A 135 4.84 -9.13 -0.94
CA GLU A 135 6.16 -9.09 -1.55
C GLU A 135 6.78 -7.71 -1.39
N ILE A 136 6.08 -6.63 -1.78
CA ILE A 136 6.62 -5.26 -1.66
C ILE A 136 6.93 -4.92 -0.20
N LEU A 137 6.01 -5.20 0.73
CA LEU A 137 6.22 -4.91 2.15
C LEU A 137 7.31 -5.80 2.77
N GLY A 138 7.41 -7.06 2.35
CA GLY A 138 8.47 -7.97 2.80
C GLY A 138 9.84 -7.52 2.34
N LEU A 139 9.96 -7.03 1.10
CA LEU A 139 11.20 -6.49 0.53
C LEU A 139 11.67 -5.23 1.26
N SER A 140 10.74 -4.39 1.73
CA SER A 140 11.06 -3.23 2.57
C SER A 140 11.31 -3.58 4.04
N GLY A 141 11.29 -4.88 4.40
CA GLY A 141 11.55 -5.35 5.76
C GLY A 141 10.37 -5.19 6.73
N ASN A 142 9.18 -4.87 6.23
CA ASN A 142 8.00 -4.62 7.05
C ASN A 142 7.28 -5.92 7.41
N ILE A 143 6.83 -6.00 8.65
CA ILE A 143 6.05 -7.14 9.15
C ILE A 143 4.62 -6.67 9.46
N LEU A 144 3.66 -7.41 8.95
CA LEU A 144 2.24 -7.16 9.17
C LEU A 144 1.73 -7.93 10.39
N THR A 145 0.91 -7.28 11.21
CA THR A 145 0.16 -7.92 12.30
C THR A 145 -1.20 -8.40 11.80
N GLU A 146 -1.93 -7.54 11.08
CA GLU A 146 -3.29 -7.81 10.63
C GLU A 146 -3.60 -6.95 9.40
N TYR A 147 -4.46 -7.46 8.50
CA TYR A 147 -5.05 -6.70 7.41
C TYR A 147 -6.32 -7.40 6.93
N GLN A 148 -7.20 -6.66 6.24
CA GLN A 148 -8.35 -7.22 5.54
C GLN A 148 -8.20 -7.01 4.03
N ASP A 149 -8.23 -8.08 3.24
CA ASP A 149 -8.29 -7.93 1.78
C ASP A 149 -9.64 -7.32 1.38
N ALA A 150 -9.61 -6.21 0.65
CA ALA A 150 -10.82 -5.50 0.26
C ALA A 150 -11.73 -6.32 -0.67
N LYS A 151 -11.20 -7.37 -1.33
CA LYS A 151 -11.99 -8.37 -2.07
C LYS A 151 -13.03 -9.05 -1.18
N HIS A 152 -12.78 -9.12 0.12
CA HIS A 152 -13.65 -9.72 1.13
C HIS A 152 -14.35 -8.67 2.02
N LEU A 153 -14.45 -7.42 1.57
CA LEU A 153 -15.33 -6.44 2.22
C LEU A 153 -16.76 -6.99 2.31
N SER A 154 -17.36 -6.85 3.48
CA SER A 154 -18.75 -7.24 3.71
C SER A 154 -19.69 -6.29 2.98
N ASP A 155 -20.51 -6.82 2.06
CA ASP A 155 -21.54 -6.04 1.38
C ASP A 155 -22.52 -5.41 2.37
N THR A 156 -22.80 -6.10 3.49
CA THR A 156 -23.65 -5.56 4.56
C THR A 156 -22.99 -4.38 5.29
N ASP A 157 -21.67 -4.37 5.43
CA ASP A 157 -20.93 -3.23 5.98
C ASP A 157 -20.88 -2.06 5.01
N VAL A 158 -20.71 -2.32 3.70
CA VAL A 158 -20.76 -1.29 2.66
C VAL A 158 -22.15 -0.64 2.62
N GLN A 159 -23.21 -1.44 2.62
CA GLN A 159 -24.60 -0.96 2.68
C GLN A 159 -24.87 -0.15 3.96
N ALA A 160 -24.48 -0.69 5.12
CA ALA A 160 -24.60 0.01 6.40
C ALA A 160 -23.85 1.36 6.40
N SER A 161 -22.66 1.41 5.81
CA SER A 161 -21.87 2.63 5.68
C SER A 161 -22.55 3.68 4.80
N GLY A 162 -23.18 3.24 3.71
CA GLY A 162 -24.04 4.11 2.88
C GLY A 162 -25.22 4.69 3.64
N LEU A 163 -25.90 3.88 4.48
CA LEU A 163 -26.99 4.34 5.34
C LEU A 163 -26.52 5.32 6.42
N ILE A 164 -25.33 5.10 6.99
CA ILE A 164 -24.71 6.04 7.95
C ILE A 164 -24.45 7.38 7.28
N LYS A 165 -23.87 7.36 6.07
CA LYS A 165 -23.64 8.58 5.28
C LYS A 165 -24.95 9.33 5.05
N GLN A 166 -26.01 8.65 4.58
CA GLN A 166 -27.33 9.27 4.38
C GLN A 166 -27.91 9.85 5.67
N PHE A 167 -27.78 9.13 6.80
CA PHE A 167 -28.22 9.62 8.10
C PHE A 167 -27.47 10.87 8.56
N ILE A 168 -26.15 10.94 8.34
CA ILE A 168 -25.34 12.12 8.69
C ILE A 168 -25.80 13.35 7.89
N GLU A 169 -26.10 13.19 6.60
CA GLU A 169 -26.58 14.29 5.76
C GLU A 169 -27.99 14.74 6.13
N GLN A 170 -28.89 13.80 6.42
CA GLN A 170 -30.27 14.11 6.71
C GLN A 170 -30.49 14.60 8.16
N TYR A 171 -29.69 14.10 9.09
CA TYR A 171 -29.84 14.29 10.54
C TYR A 171 -28.52 14.66 11.25
N PRO A 172 -27.83 15.74 10.82
CA PRO A 172 -26.50 16.10 11.33
C PRO A 172 -26.51 16.47 12.82
N LYS A 173 -27.61 17.05 13.32
CA LYS A 173 -27.76 17.44 14.73
C LYS A 173 -27.88 16.21 15.63
N GLU A 174 -28.66 15.22 15.20
CA GLU A 174 -28.86 13.94 15.87
C GLU A 174 -27.57 13.14 15.90
N HIS A 175 -26.88 13.03 14.76
CA HIS A 175 -25.56 12.41 14.69
C HIS A 175 -24.58 13.08 15.67
N THR A 176 -24.50 14.41 15.65
CA THR A 176 -23.61 15.17 16.55
C THR A 176 -23.93 14.93 18.02
N MET A 177 -25.21 14.87 18.40
CA MET A 177 -25.62 14.59 19.78
C MET A 177 -25.18 13.20 20.24
N ILE A 178 -25.34 12.18 19.38
CA ILE A 178 -24.94 10.81 19.67
C ILE A 178 -23.40 10.70 19.75
N GLN A 179 -22.66 11.32 18.83
CA GLN A 179 -21.20 11.32 18.84
C GLN A 179 -20.64 12.08 20.06
N LYS A 180 -21.24 13.20 20.45
CA LYS A 180 -20.87 13.91 21.69
C LYS A 180 -21.05 13.02 22.92
N PHE A 181 -22.14 12.25 22.96
CA PHE A 181 -22.35 11.29 24.04
C PHE A 181 -21.25 10.23 24.08
N PHE A 182 -20.93 9.62 22.93
CA PHE A 182 -19.86 8.62 22.83
C PHE A 182 -18.49 9.19 23.22
N ASN A 183 -18.18 10.41 22.78
CA ASN A 183 -16.92 11.08 23.10
C ASN A 183 -16.77 11.35 24.61
N ILE A 184 -17.80 11.92 25.25
CA ILE A 184 -17.71 12.41 26.63
C ILE A 184 -17.98 11.31 27.66
N PHE A 185 -19.02 10.49 27.44
CA PHE A 185 -19.47 9.53 28.46
C PHE A 185 -18.93 8.12 28.24
N CYS A 186 -18.57 7.77 27.00
CA CYS A 186 -17.95 6.48 26.70
C CYS A 186 -16.44 6.61 26.47
N ASN A 187 -15.84 7.80 26.57
CA ASN A 187 -14.42 8.06 26.29
C ASN A 187 -13.95 7.47 24.95
N ARG A 188 -14.83 7.50 23.94
CA ARG A 188 -14.60 6.86 22.63
C ARG A 188 -14.36 5.34 22.69
N GLU A 189 -14.69 4.64 23.77
CA GLU A 189 -14.57 3.19 23.89
C GLU A 189 -15.92 2.50 23.67
N LEU A 190 -15.98 1.54 22.73
CA LEU A 190 -17.21 0.79 22.46
C LEU A 190 -17.64 -0.10 23.63
N SER A 191 -16.69 -0.59 24.42
CA SER A 191 -16.96 -1.39 25.63
C SER A 191 -17.78 -0.61 26.67
N ARG A 192 -17.73 0.72 26.64
CA ARG A 192 -18.51 1.61 27.53
C ARG A 192 -19.84 2.05 26.92
N LEU A 193 -20.17 1.59 25.72
CA LEU A 193 -21.42 1.95 25.05
C LEU A 193 -22.60 1.19 25.67
N PRO A 194 -23.63 1.88 26.20
CA PRO A 194 -24.79 1.20 26.76
C PRO A 194 -25.62 0.51 25.67
N ALA A 195 -26.38 -0.53 26.05
CA ALA A 195 -27.32 -1.20 25.16
C ALA A 195 -28.40 -0.25 24.62
N SER A 196 -28.75 0.80 25.36
CA SER A 196 -29.64 1.85 24.88
C SER A 196 -29.42 3.17 25.59
N ARG A 197 -29.79 4.27 24.94
CA ARG A 197 -29.80 5.62 25.52
C ARG A 197 -30.97 6.42 24.96
N VAL A 198 -31.63 7.17 25.83
CA VAL A 198 -32.64 8.17 25.47
C VAL A 198 -32.13 9.55 25.87
N PHE A 199 -32.27 10.52 24.97
CA PHE A 199 -31.88 11.91 25.15
C PHE A 199 -33.10 12.77 25.49
N LYS A 200 -32.87 13.96 26.08
CA LYS A 200 -33.95 14.86 26.54
C LYS A 200 -34.94 15.25 25.43
N ASN A 201 -34.48 15.37 24.20
CA ASN A 201 -35.30 15.72 23.04
C ASN A 201 -36.08 14.53 22.44
N GLY A 202 -36.05 13.35 23.07
CA GLY A 202 -36.71 12.14 22.56
C GLY A 202 -35.91 11.38 21.49
N LEU A 203 -34.69 11.82 21.17
CA LEU A 203 -33.74 11.02 20.40
C LEU A 203 -33.36 9.80 21.22
N ARG A 204 -33.17 8.65 20.58
CA ARG A 204 -32.70 7.45 21.24
C ARG A 204 -31.88 6.59 20.30
N PHE A 205 -30.91 5.88 20.86
CA PHE A 205 -30.29 4.75 20.18
C PHE A 205 -30.46 3.46 20.97
N LYS A 206 -30.48 2.33 20.26
CA LYS A 206 -30.46 0.98 20.82
C LYS A 206 -29.46 0.12 20.04
N GLN A 207 -28.71 -0.72 20.74
CA GLN A 207 -27.82 -1.71 20.16
C GLN A 207 -28.09 -3.09 20.79
N ARG A 208 -28.15 -4.12 19.94
CA ARG A 208 -28.27 -5.53 20.35
C ARG A 208 -27.84 -6.44 19.21
N GLN A 209 -26.95 -7.40 19.48
CA GLN A 209 -26.61 -8.51 18.57
C GLN A 209 -26.43 -8.08 17.10
N GLY A 210 -25.50 -7.18 16.82
CA GLY A 210 -25.23 -6.71 15.44
C GLY A 210 -26.34 -5.83 14.83
N THR A 211 -27.28 -5.35 15.63
CA THR A 211 -28.25 -4.33 15.20
C THR A 211 -28.00 -3.03 15.94
N PHE A 212 -27.95 -1.92 15.20
CA PHE A 212 -27.91 -0.56 15.75
C PHE A 212 -29.08 0.24 15.18
N LEU A 213 -29.84 0.89 16.06
CA LEU A 213 -31.03 1.66 15.70
C LEU A 213 -30.94 3.06 16.31
N VAL A 214 -31.20 4.08 15.50
CA VAL A 214 -31.47 5.45 15.95
C VAL A 214 -32.91 5.80 15.63
N ALA A 215 -33.61 6.36 16.60
CA ALA A 215 -35.00 6.79 16.45
C ALA A 215 -35.24 8.11 17.16
N GLN A 216 -36.14 8.92 16.62
CA GLN A 216 -36.63 10.16 17.21
C GLN A 216 -38.12 9.97 17.48
N GLN A 217 -38.51 9.98 18.76
CA GLN A 217 -39.89 9.63 19.17
C GLN A 217 -40.29 8.25 18.60
N ASN A 218 -41.30 8.20 17.73
CA ASN A 218 -41.79 6.98 17.08
C ASN A 218 -41.24 6.74 15.66
N ARG A 219 -40.39 7.63 15.15
CA ARG A 219 -39.79 7.51 13.82
C ARG A 219 -38.39 6.89 13.90
N VAL A 220 -38.16 5.82 13.14
CA VAL A 220 -36.80 5.28 12.95
C VAL A 220 -36.06 6.18 11.96
N LEU A 221 -34.88 6.65 12.37
CA LEU A 221 -34.01 7.50 11.54
C LEU A 221 -32.89 6.69 10.88
N LEU A 222 -32.39 5.66 11.58
CA LEU A 222 -31.34 4.77 11.09
C LEU A 222 -31.56 3.36 11.66
N ARG A 223 -31.40 2.34 10.82
CA ARG A 223 -31.29 0.94 11.24
C ARG A 223 -30.15 0.29 10.48
N LEU A 224 -29.21 -0.27 11.22
CA LEU A 224 -28.08 -1.04 10.70
C LEU A 224 -28.20 -2.47 11.20
N THR A 225 -27.96 -3.45 10.33
CA THR A 225 -27.96 -4.88 10.65
C THR A 225 -26.67 -5.49 10.13
N THR A 226 -25.62 -5.36 10.93
CA THR A 226 -24.29 -5.94 10.71
C THR A 226 -23.56 -6.08 12.05
N PRO A 227 -22.77 -7.15 12.27
CA PRO A 227 -21.92 -7.28 13.46
C PRO A 227 -21.08 -6.03 13.76
N ASN A 228 -20.66 -5.30 12.73
CA ASN A 228 -19.78 -4.13 12.85
C ASN A 228 -20.52 -2.79 13.01
N ALA A 229 -21.85 -2.78 13.19
CA ALA A 229 -22.66 -1.56 13.14
C ALA A 229 -22.17 -0.44 14.08
N CYS A 230 -21.80 -0.79 15.31
CA CYS A 230 -21.27 0.17 16.28
C CYS A 230 -19.87 0.69 15.89
N MET A 231 -19.00 -0.17 15.35
CA MET A 231 -17.68 0.24 14.84
C MET A 231 -17.84 1.22 13.67
N LEU A 232 -18.68 0.88 12.70
CA LEU A 232 -18.95 1.73 11.54
C LEU A 232 -19.47 3.11 11.96
N PHE A 233 -20.47 3.15 12.85
CA PHE A 233 -21.11 4.40 13.27
C PHE A 233 -20.24 5.24 14.22
N PHE A 234 -19.79 4.67 15.34
CA PHE A 234 -19.16 5.45 16.42
C PHE A 234 -17.66 5.68 16.22
N LYS A 235 -16.95 4.74 15.58
CA LYS A 235 -15.53 4.92 15.27
C LYS A 235 -15.29 5.59 13.92
N GLY A 236 -16.36 5.88 13.18
CA GLY A 236 -16.26 6.55 11.89
C GLY A 236 -15.73 5.66 10.76
N ARG A 237 -15.64 4.33 10.97
CA ARG A 237 -15.15 3.36 9.98
C ARG A 237 -16.03 3.27 8.73
N TRP A 238 -17.25 3.80 8.78
CA TRP A 238 -18.12 3.89 7.60
C TRP A 238 -17.44 4.60 6.42
N TRP A 239 -16.63 5.63 6.67
CA TRP A 239 -15.98 6.36 5.57
C TRP A 239 -14.86 5.55 4.94
N GLU A 240 -13.99 4.97 5.75
CA GLU A 240 -12.93 4.05 5.31
C GLU A 240 -13.52 2.87 4.53
N THR A 241 -14.61 2.25 5.00
CA THR A 241 -15.28 1.16 4.28
C THR A 241 -15.77 1.61 2.90
N LEU A 242 -16.35 2.80 2.77
CA LEU A 242 -16.80 3.33 1.48
C LEU A 242 -15.63 3.68 0.56
N VAL A 243 -14.55 4.25 1.10
CA VAL A 243 -13.31 4.52 0.34
C VAL A 243 -12.70 3.21 -0.14
N ALA A 244 -12.48 2.23 0.74
CA ALA A 244 -11.95 0.91 0.41
C ALA A 244 -12.78 0.21 -0.68
N HIS A 245 -14.12 0.24 -0.55
CA HIS A 245 -15.01 -0.32 -1.56
C HIS A 245 -14.88 0.38 -2.92
N THR A 246 -14.75 1.71 -2.93
CA THR A 246 -14.60 2.50 -4.16
C THR A 246 -13.24 2.25 -4.82
N VAL A 247 -12.16 2.22 -4.04
CA VAL A 247 -10.80 1.90 -4.50
C VAL A 247 -10.74 0.47 -5.06
N ARG A 248 -11.35 -0.51 -4.37
CA ARG A 248 -11.49 -1.89 -4.86
C ARG A 248 -12.24 -1.93 -6.20
N SER A 249 -13.38 -1.27 -6.29
CA SER A 249 -14.20 -1.26 -7.52
C SER A 249 -13.46 -0.62 -8.70
N TRP A 250 -12.64 0.39 -8.43
CA TRP A 250 -11.73 1.00 -9.40
C TRP A 250 -10.61 0.04 -9.79
N SER A 251 -10.00 -0.67 -8.84
CA SER A 251 -8.93 -1.64 -9.08
C SER A 251 -9.41 -2.79 -9.97
N GLN A 252 -10.57 -3.39 -9.68
CA GLN A 252 -11.10 -4.55 -10.40
C GLN A 252 -11.37 -4.31 -11.90
N LYS A 253 -11.47 -3.04 -12.33
CA LYS A 253 -11.66 -2.67 -13.73
C LYS A 253 -10.36 -2.58 -14.52
N ARG A 254 -9.20 -2.75 -13.87
CA ARG A 254 -7.90 -2.58 -14.49
C ARG A 254 -7.33 -3.88 -15.02
N PRO A 255 -6.51 -3.81 -16.08
CA PRO A 255 -5.54 -4.86 -16.36
C PRO A 255 -4.79 -5.12 -15.07
N ASN A 256 -4.82 -6.37 -14.59
CA ASN A 256 -4.13 -6.86 -13.40
C ASN A 256 -4.78 -6.66 -12.02
N SER A 257 -5.92 -5.96 -11.90
CA SER A 257 -6.67 -5.85 -10.64
C SER A 257 -5.82 -5.53 -9.39
N PRO A 258 -5.20 -4.33 -9.33
CA PRO A 258 -4.21 -4.00 -8.29
C PRO A 258 -4.72 -4.23 -6.85
N GLU A 259 -3.87 -4.76 -5.97
CA GLU A 259 -4.35 -5.20 -4.64
C GLU A 259 -4.76 -4.04 -3.75
N VAL A 260 -5.87 -4.23 -3.03
CA VAL A 260 -6.43 -3.25 -2.10
C VAL A 260 -6.65 -3.93 -0.76
N TRP A 261 -6.02 -3.42 0.29
CA TRP A 261 -6.25 -3.87 1.66
C TRP A 261 -6.85 -2.74 2.50
N GLN A 262 -7.57 -3.13 3.55
CA GLN A 262 -8.19 -2.25 4.53
C GLN A 262 -7.65 -2.56 5.93
N SER A 263 -7.55 -1.53 6.78
CA SER A 263 -7.18 -1.63 8.20
C SER A 263 -5.88 -2.41 8.40
N VAL A 264 -4.85 -1.99 7.67
CA VAL A 264 -3.53 -2.63 7.65
C VAL A 264 -2.76 -2.21 8.89
N LEU A 265 -2.45 -3.16 9.75
CA LEU A 265 -1.70 -2.97 10.98
C LEU A 265 -0.28 -3.49 10.82
N PHE A 266 0.69 -2.57 10.91
CA PHE A 266 2.10 -2.91 10.93
C PHE A 266 2.58 -3.25 12.34
N GLN A 267 3.51 -4.20 12.43
CA GLN A 267 4.21 -4.49 13.67
C GLN A 267 5.15 -3.33 14.02
N THR A 268 5.15 -2.91 15.29
CA THR A 268 6.08 -1.90 15.79
C THR A 268 7.32 -2.54 16.41
N GLU A 269 8.49 -1.95 16.21
CA GLU A 269 9.69 -2.32 16.96
C GLU A 269 9.51 -1.99 18.45
N GLY A 270 9.68 -2.99 19.30
CA GLY A 270 9.38 -2.92 20.73
C GLY A 270 7.89 -3.12 21.01
N ASN A 271 7.57 -3.97 22.00
CA ASN A 271 6.22 -4.26 22.50
C ASN A 271 5.54 -3.03 23.14
N ASN A 272 5.39 -1.92 22.43
CA ASN A 272 4.60 -0.78 22.89
C ASN A 272 3.20 -0.82 22.24
N PRO A 273 2.21 -1.47 22.88
CA PRO A 273 0.86 -1.66 22.31
C PRO A 273 0.07 -0.34 22.11
N ARG A 274 0.64 0.83 22.41
CA ARG A 274 -0.04 2.13 22.37
C ARG A 274 0.07 2.87 21.03
N THR A 275 1.01 2.51 20.16
CA THR A 275 1.12 3.07 18.81
C THR A 275 0.72 2.02 17.80
N LYS A 276 -0.58 1.96 17.47
CA LYS A 276 -1.03 1.17 16.32
C LYS A 276 -0.71 1.97 15.06
N ASN A 277 0.26 1.49 14.28
CA ASN A 277 0.54 2.03 12.96
C ASN A 277 -0.44 1.40 11.98
N GLU A 278 -1.65 1.98 11.97
CA GLU A 278 -2.77 1.57 11.13
C GLU A 278 -2.86 2.44 9.88
N VAL A 279 -2.93 1.78 8.73
CA VAL A 279 -3.28 2.38 7.44
C VAL A 279 -4.69 1.96 7.09
N ASP A 280 -5.56 2.95 6.89
CA ASP A 280 -6.98 2.72 6.66
C ASP A 280 -7.22 1.97 5.33
N VAL A 281 -6.58 2.40 4.23
CA VAL A 281 -6.58 1.68 2.95
C VAL A 281 -5.19 1.68 2.32
N LEU A 282 -4.71 0.50 1.92
CA LEU A 282 -3.44 0.33 1.20
C LEU A 282 -3.73 -0.16 -0.21
N LEU A 283 -3.30 0.59 -1.21
CA LEU A 283 -3.40 0.22 -2.62
C LEU A 283 -2.01 -0.08 -3.18
N ASN A 284 -1.84 -1.27 -3.72
CA ASN A 284 -0.70 -1.61 -4.56
C ASN A 284 -1.03 -1.22 -6.00
N ASN A 285 -0.22 -0.42 -6.68
CA ASN A 285 -0.36 -0.24 -8.13
C ASN A 285 0.75 -0.93 -8.94
N GLN A 286 1.39 -1.95 -8.34
CA GLN A 286 2.49 -2.80 -8.84
C GLN A 286 3.89 -2.18 -8.77
N GLN A 287 3.98 -0.86 -8.69
CA GLN A 287 5.26 -0.14 -8.64
C GLN A 287 5.41 0.62 -7.32
N LYS A 288 4.29 1.10 -6.78
CA LYS A 288 4.25 1.95 -5.60
C LYS A 288 3.09 1.54 -4.70
N LEU A 289 3.34 1.65 -3.40
CA LEU A 289 2.29 1.57 -2.40
C LEU A 289 1.66 2.95 -2.23
N ILE A 290 0.33 2.99 -2.25
CA ILE A 290 -0.47 4.18 -1.98
C ILE A 290 -1.16 3.98 -0.63
N PHE A 291 -0.70 4.74 0.35
CA PHE A 291 -1.20 4.76 1.72
C PHE A 291 -2.32 5.79 1.80
N ILE A 292 -3.54 5.35 2.09
CA ILE A 292 -4.72 6.23 2.15
C ILE A 292 -5.21 6.27 3.60
N GLU A 293 -5.08 7.43 4.25
CA GLU A 293 -5.71 7.72 5.54
C GLU A 293 -7.10 8.33 5.29
N CYS A 294 -8.10 7.83 6.00
CA CYS A 294 -9.48 8.24 5.88
C CYS A 294 -9.91 9.08 7.09
N LYS A 295 -10.53 10.24 6.83
CA LYS A 295 -11.17 11.02 7.89
C LYS A 295 -12.64 11.33 7.62
N SER A 296 -13.48 10.74 8.46
CA SER A 296 -14.93 10.98 8.50
C SER A 296 -15.32 12.21 9.32
N GLY A 297 -14.38 12.84 10.03
CA GLY A 297 -14.57 14.07 10.82
C GLY A 297 -13.71 15.22 10.31
N GLN A 298 -13.45 16.21 11.17
CA GLN A 298 -12.52 17.29 10.87
C GLN A 298 -11.08 16.75 10.87
N VAL A 299 -10.32 17.16 9.86
CA VAL A 299 -8.88 16.85 9.77
C VAL A 299 -8.13 17.71 10.77
N THR A 300 -7.17 17.09 11.46
CA THR A 300 -6.24 17.78 12.35
C THR A 300 -4.82 17.67 11.83
N GLN A 301 -3.93 18.53 12.33
CA GLN A 301 -2.50 18.45 12.02
C GLN A 301 -1.87 17.10 12.38
N ASN A 302 -2.36 16.45 13.45
CA ASN A 302 -1.89 15.13 13.86
C ASN A 302 -2.23 14.05 12.83
N ASP A 303 -3.37 14.16 12.13
CA ASP A 303 -3.76 13.20 11.10
C ASP A 303 -2.80 13.27 9.90
N ILE A 304 -2.37 14.49 9.53
CA ILE A 304 -1.40 14.73 8.47
C ILE A 304 -0.03 14.14 8.84
N TYR A 305 0.48 14.43 10.04
CA TYR A 305 1.75 13.88 10.47
C TYR A 305 1.73 12.36 10.65
N LYS A 306 0.58 11.79 11.06
CA LYS A 306 0.42 10.34 11.17
C LYS A 306 0.64 9.67 9.81
N ILE A 307 -0.06 10.12 8.77
CA ILE A 307 0.06 9.47 7.45
C ILE A 307 1.44 9.71 6.82
N ASP A 308 2.05 10.86 7.06
CA ASP A 308 3.42 11.16 6.63
C ASP A 308 4.44 10.20 7.26
N ALA A 309 4.41 10.06 8.59
CA ALA A 309 5.30 9.17 9.32
C ALA A 309 5.09 7.70 8.95
N VAL A 310 3.83 7.28 8.75
CA VAL A 310 3.50 5.91 8.33
C VAL A 310 4.01 5.64 6.91
N ARG A 311 3.84 6.57 5.97
CA ARG A 311 4.40 6.46 4.62
C ARG A 311 5.92 6.33 4.66
N GLU A 312 6.60 7.22 5.37
CA GLU A 312 8.07 7.20 5.46
C GLU A 312 8.60 5.90 6.07
N THR A 313 7.95 5.42 7.14
CA THR A 313 8.38 4.21 7.84
C THR A 313 8.14 2.95 7.02
N TYR A 314 6.97 2.84 6.38
CA TYR A 314 6.49 1.56 5.81
C TYR A 314 6.49 1.50 4.28
N GLY A 315 6.55 2.65 3.61
CA GLY A 315 6.51 2.73 2.16
C GLY A 315 7.82 3.17 1.51
N GLY A 316 8.71 3.83 2.27
CA GLY A 316 9.95 4.42 1.76
C GLY A 316 9.69 5.52 0.70
N ASP A 317 10.77 5.95 0.04
CA ASP A 317 10.78 7.13 -0.86
C ASP A 317 9.86 7.00 -2.10
N ILE A 318 9.53 5.78 -2.51
CA ILE A 318 8.73 5.53 -3.72
C ILE A 318 7.22 5.51 -3.45
N SER A 319 6.79 5.50 -2.19
CA SER A 319 5.38 5.40 -1.84
C SER A 319 4.64 6.74 -1.88
N LEU A 320 3.32 6.68 -2.00
CA LEU A 320 2.46 7.86 -1.94
C LEU A 320 1.60 7.86 -0.69
N ALA A 321 1.40 9.05 -0.13
CA ALA A 321 0.37 9.29 0.87
C ALA A 321 -0.84 9.99 0.25
N VAL A 322 -2.02 9.56 0.66
CA VAL A 322 -3.31 10.17 0.34
C VAL A 322 -4.07 10.42 1.63
N LEU A 323 -4.60 11.63 1.79
CA LEU A 323 -5.60 11.94 2.81
C LEU A 323 -6.98 12.04 2.17
N ALA A 324 -7.85 11.07 2.45
CA ALA A 324 -9.22 11.04 1.99
C ALA A 324 -10.16 11.60 3.07
N SER A 325 -10.58 12.85 2.94
CA SER A 325 -11.45 13.52 3.92
C SER A 325 -12.88 13.60 3.42
N TYR A 326 -13.83 13.28 4.31
CA TYR A 326 -15.25 13.49 4.07
C TYR A 326 -15.65 14.97 4.16
N TYR A 327 -14.96 15.75 5.00
CA TYR A 327 -15.22 17.18 5.17
C TYR A 327 -14.18 18.01 4.40
N PRO A 328 -14.51 19.26 4.02
CA PRO A 328 -13.51 20.19 3.53
C PRO A 328 -12.39 20.37 4.55
N VAL A 329 -11.15 20.52 4.05
CA VAL A 329 -9.96 20.75 4.87
C VAL A 329 -9.62 22.24 4.86
N GLU A 330 -9.19 22.80 5.99
CA GLU A 330 -8.76 24.20 6.13
C GLU A 330 -7.50 24.50 5.32
N ASP A 331 -7.34 25.75 4.84
CA ASP A 331 -6.27 26.12 3.91
C ASP A 331 -4.86 25.89 4.47
N ASN A 332 -4.63 26.20 5.75
CA ASN A 332 -3.36 25.93 6.46
C ASN A 332 -2.99 24.43 6.46
N LEU A 333 -3.97 23.54 6.57
CA LEU A 333 -3.79 22.09 6.54
C LEU A 333 -3.62 21.60 5.09
N ARG A 334 -4.27 22.24 4.11
CA ARG A 334 -4.03 21.96 2.69
C ARG A 334 -2.60 22.32 2.27
N GLU A 335 -2.10 23.47 2.71
CA GLU A 335 -0.71 23.89 2.50
C GLU A 335 0.25 22.87 3.11
N LYS A 336 -0.02 22.44 4.34
CA LYS A 336 0.78 21.40 5.00
C LYS A 336 0.79 20.06 4.26
N CYS A 337 -0.35 19.63 3.71
CA CYS A 337 -0.39 18.44 2.86
C CYS A 337 0.51 18.61 1.63
N LYS A 338 0.57 19.79 1.01
CA LYS A 338 1.47 20.04 -0.13
C LYS A 338 2.93 19.99 0.29
N ASP A 339 3.29 20.62 1.42
CA ASP A 339 4.66 20.63 1.93
C ASP A 339 5.21 19.22 2.18
N LEU A 340 4.35 18.32 2.68
CA LEU A 340 4.67 16.92 2.97
C LEU A 340 4.39 15.96 1.80
N GLN A 341 4.05 16.50 0.62
CA GLN A 341 3.72 15.71 -0.58
C GLN A 341 2.59 14.68 -0.35
N ILE A 342 1.61 15.03 0.47
CA ILE A 342 0.40 14.25 0.72
C ILE A 342 -0.67 14.69 -0.27
N ASN A 343 -1.16 13.72 -1.05
CA ASN A 343 -2.22 13.95 -2.02
C ASN A 343 -3.57 14.08 -1.29
N LEU A 344 -4.21 15.24 -1.42
CA LEU A 344 -5.48 15.50 -0.74
C LEU A 344 -6.67 15.13 -1.63
N PHE A 345 -7.51 14.21 -1.15
CA PHE A 345 -8.83 13.93 -1.70
C PHE A 345 -9.90 14.44 -0.72
N ALA A 346 -10.36 15.66 -0.93
CA ALA A 346 -11.35 16.31 -0.08
C ALA A 346 -12.24 17.26 -0.89
N PRO A 347 -13.51 17.43 -0.51
CA PRO A 347 -14.38 18.41 -1.15
C PRO A 347 -13.88 19.85 -0.90
N SER A 348 -14.14 20.74 -1.84
CA SER A 348 -13.81 22.17 -1.67
C SER A 348 -14.81 22.84 -0.74
N TYR A 349 -16.09 22.49 -0.88
CA TYR A 349 -17.20 23.03 -0.11
C TYR A 349 -18.00 21.92 0.57
N ILE A 350 -18.69 22.24 1.67
CA ILE A 350 -19.39 21.25 2.49
C ILE A 350 -20.51 20.55 1.71
N GLU A 351 -21.15 21.23 0.78
CA GLU A 351 -22.25 20.72 -0.05
C GLU A 351 -21.77 19.64 -1.03
N GLU A 352 -20.51 19.71 -1.47
CA GLU A 352 -19.93 18.77 -2.45
C GLU A 352 -19.70 17.38 -1.86
N ARG A 353 -19.53 17.28 -0.52
CA ARG A 353 -19.15 16.02 0.16
C ARG A 353 -20.09 14.86 -0.12
N ILE A 354 -21.36 15.14 -0.40
CA ILE A 354 -22.40 14.13 -0.64
C ILE A 354 -22.02 13.28 -1.85
N ASN A 355 -21.48 13.88 -2.90
CA ASN A 355 -21.15 13.20 -4.14
C ASN A 355 -19.65 13.10 -4.39
N HIS A 356 -18.82 13.72 -3.54
CA HIS A 356 -17.37 13.80 -3.76
C HIS A 356 -16.71 12.43 -3.92
N LEU A 357 -17.13 11.41 -3.17
CA LEU A 357 -16.60 10.05 -3.30
C LEU A 357 -16.73 9.48 -4.73
N ASN A 358 -17.75 9.89 -5.50
CA ASN A 358 -17.93 9.44 -6.88
C ASN A 358 -16.79 9.92 -7.81
N MET A 359 -16.05 10.94 -7.40
CA MET A 359 -14.89 11.46 -8.13
C MET A 359 -13.61 10.65 -7.87
N LEU A 360 -13.58 9.83 -6.81
CA LEU A 360 -12.39 9.08 -6.40
C LEU A 360 -11.82 8.19 -7.52
N PRO A 361 -12.62 7.44 -8.31
CA PRO A 361 -12.08 6.63 -9.41
C PRO A 361 -11.33 7.46 -10.46
N ALA A 362 -11.90 8.59 -10.90
CA ALA A 362 -11.25 9.46 -11.89
C ALA A 362 -10.04 10.19 -11.29
N TRP A 363 -10.08 10.52 -10.00
CA TRP A 363 -8.96 11.11 -9.28
C TRP A 363 -7.78 10.14 -9.15
N LEU A 364 -8.05 8.88 -8.78
CA LEU A 364 -7.04 7.82 -8.71
C LEU A 364 -6.43 7.51 -10.08
N GLU A 365 -7.20 7.63 -11.17
CA GLU A 365 -6.69 7.52 -12.53
C GLU A 365 -5.60 8.56 -12.81
N LYS A 366 -5.89 9.83 -12.48
CA LYS A 366 -4.93 10.93 -12.65
C LYS A 366 -3.69 10.72 -11.79
N LEU A 367 -3.88 10.31 -10.53
CA LEU A 367 -2.77 10.02 -9.64
C LEU A 367 -1.89 8.88 -10.20
N SER A 368 -2.51 7.81 -10.68
CA SER A 368 -1.78 6.67 -11.26
C SER A 368 -1.04 7.04 -12.53
N ASN A 369 -1.62 7.86 -13.41
CA ASN A 369 -0.97 8.32 -14.63
C ASN A 369 0.18 9.29 -14.35
N SER A 370 0.08 10.13 -13.31
CA SER A 370 1.18 10.99 -12.88
C SER A 370 2.38 10.22 -12.34
N LEU A 371 2.20 8.95 -11.98
CA LEU A 371 3.28 8.06 -11.56
C LEU A 371 4.02 7.40 -12.75
N GLN A 372 3.42 7.43 -13.94
CA GLN A 372 4.00 6.84 -15.16
C GLN A 372 4.88 7.83 -15.96
N LEU A 373 4.87 9.11 -15.58
CA LEU A 373 5.65 10.20 -16.15
C LEU A 373 6.79 10.56 -15.19
#